data_AF-A0A7S0ZYI2-F1
#
_entry.id   AF-A0A7S0ZYI2-F1
#
_cell.length_a   1.000
_cell.length_b   1.000
_cell.length_c   1.000
_cell.angle_alpha   90.00
_cell.angle_beta   90.00
_cell.angle_gamma   90.00
#
_symmetry.space_group_name_H-M   'P 1'
#
loop_
_entity.id
_entity.type
_entity.pdbx_description
1 polymer ?
#
loop_
_entity_poly.entity_id
_entity_poly.type
_entity_poly.pdbx_seq_one_letter_code
_entity_poly.pdbx_strand_id
1 'polypeptide(L)'
;HGALSEGTTSVEFPVKWDEGSNVSSVDHKEGLWAKSIYTAMKFYRLKDAKTQVKSVCTLCRVVIITGRTHQIRVHMMAIGHPVVADNKYNEKHSSDLSWCPRTFLHA
;
A
#
# COMPACT_ATOMS: atom_id res chain seq x y z
N HIS A 1 -3.82 -1.75 -4.58
CA HIS A 1 -4.62 -2.79 -5.25
C HIS A 1 -6.04 -2.81 -4.71
N GLY A 2 -6.99 -3.27 -5.51
CA GLY A 2 -8.39 -3.39 -5.12
C GLY A 2 -9.20 -2.11 -5.25
N ALA A 3 -10.51 -2.24 -5.05
CA ALA A 3 -11.45 -1.13 -4.96
C ALA A 3 -11.60 -0.72 -3.50
N LEU A 4 -11.17 0.48 -3.16
CA LEU A 4 -11.48 1.08 -1.86
C LEU A 4 -12.89 1.68 -1.88
N SER A 5 -13.53 1.80 -0.72
CA SER A 5 -14.77 2.58 -0.62
C SER A 5 -14.51 4.05 -0.94
N GLU A 6 -15.49 4.73 -1.53
CA GLU A 6 -15.44 6.19 -1.67
C GLU A 6 -15.38 6.87 -0.30
N GLY A 7 -14.83 8.09 -0.27
CA GLY A 7 -14.69 8.89 0.94
C GLY A 7 -13.28 8.90 1.54
N THR A 8 -13.19 9.56 2.69
CA THR A 8 -11.94 9.67 3.48
C THR A 8 -12.07 8.82 4.73
N THR A 9 -11.04 8.03 5.01
CA THR A 9 -10.96 7.21 6.22
C THR A 9 -9.50 7.13 6.70
N SER A 10 -9.24 6.41 7.77
CA SER A 10 -7.91 6.26 8.35
C SER A 10 -7.59 4.84 8.77
N VAL A 11 -6.30 4.55 8.79
CA VAL A 11 -5.72 3.32 9.34
C VAL A 11 -4.75 3.69 10.45
N GLU A 12 -4.97 3.08 11.60
CA GLU A 12 -4.26 3.33 12.85
C GLU A 12 -3.73 2.01 13.40
N PHE A 13 -2.60 1.57 12.84
CA PHE A 13 -1.91 0.37 13.30
C PHE A 13 -0.51 0.73 13.79
N PRO A 14 -0.04 0.14 14.90
CA PRO A 14 1.32 0.32 15.36
C PRO A 14 2.31 -0.32 14.37
N VAL A 15 3.36 0.42 14.01
CA VAL A 15 4.39 -0.01 13.06
C VAL A 15 5.71 -0.21 13.77
N LYS A 16 6.26 -1.41 13.63
CA LYS A 16 7.62 -1.76 14.10
C LYS A 16 8.57 -1.74 12.91
N TRP A 17 9.75 -1.19 13.11
CA TRP A 17 10.85 -1.23 12.15
C TRP A 17 11.85 -2.30 12.56
N ASP A 18 12.19 -3.20 11.64
CA ASP A 18 13.30 -4.13 11.78
C ASP A 18 14.46 -3.67 10.89
N GLU A 19 15.53 -3.22 11.53
CA GLU A 19 16.71 -2.68 10.85
C GLU A 19 17.51 -3.77 10.12
N GLY A 20 17.58 -4.98 10.68
CA GLY A 20 18.35 -6.08 10.09
C GLY A 20 17.78 -6.58 8.77
N SER A 21 16.45 -6.62 8.66
CA SER A 21 15.74 -7.01 7.44
C SER A 21 15.32 -5.84 6.56
N ASN A 22 15.44 -4.59 7.03
CA ASN A 22 14.93 -3.40 6.34
C ASN A 22 13.43 -3.53 6.05
N VAL A 23 12.66 -4.05 7.01
CA VAL A 23 11.22 -4.29 6.88
C VAL A 23 10.48 -3.70 8.06
N SER A 24 9.44 -2.93 7.76
CA SER A 24 8.41 -2.57 8.71
C SER A 24 7.26 -3.58 8.74
N SER A 25 6.65 -3.82 9.89
CA SER A 25 5.47 -4.69 10.06
C SER A 25 4.44 -4.06 11.00
N VAL A 26 3.19 -4.51 10.92
CA VAL A 26 2.19 -4.21 11.97
C VAL A 26 2.48 -5.10 13.17
N ASP A 27 2.77 -4.48 14.32
CA ASP A 27 3.08 -5.19 15.56
C ASP A 27 2.39 -4.49 16.74
N HIS A 28 1.37 -5.13 17.30
CA HIS A 28 0.56 -4.56 18.39
C HIS A 28 1.22 -4.63 19.77
N LYS A 29 2.36 -5.30 19.90
CA LYS A 29 3.09 -5.41 21.18
C LYS A 29 4.24 -4.41 21.23
N GLU A 30 5.03 -4.37 20.17
CA GLU A 30 6.31 -3.63 20.13
C GLU A 30 6.31 -2.50 19.10
N GLY A 31 5.25 -2.36 18.30
CA GLY A 31 5.17 -1.32 17.28
C GLY A 31 4.87 0.07 17.86
N LEU A 32 5.41 1.10 17.23
CA LEU A 32 5.12 2.48 17.57
C LEU A 32 3.81 2.91 16.92
N TRP A 33 2.97 3.65 17.65
CA TRP A 33 1.74 4.21 17.09
C TRP A 33 2.00 4.96 15.78
N ALA A 34 1.14 4.69 14.81
CA ALA A 34 1.17 5.29 13.50
C ALA A 34 -0.24 5.49 12.95
N LYS A 35 -0.44 6.60 12.22
CA LYS A 35 -1.72 6.95 11.60
C LYS A 35 -1.54 7.51 10.20
N SER A 36 -2.31 6.95 9.26
CA SER A 36 -2.41 7.44 7.88
C SER A 36 -3.87 7.66 7.54
N ILE A 37 -4.18 8.83 7.00
CA ILE A 37 -5.50 9.17 6.46
C ILE A 37 -5.42 8.97 4.95
N TYR A 38 -6.40 8.30 4.35
CA TYR A 38 -6.45 8.12 2.91
C TYR A 38 -7.83 8.47 2.35
N THR A 39 -7.81 9.04 1.14
CA THR A 39 -9.01 9.40 0.37
C THR A 39 -8.93 8.69 -0.97
N ALA A 40 -9.95 7.89 -1.30
CA ALA A 40 -10.08 7.30 -2.64
C ALA A 40 -10.38 8.42 -3.65
N MET A 41 -9.53 8.57 -4.67
CA MET A 41 -9.62 9.64 -5.66
C MET A 41 -10.19 9.14 -6.98
N LYS A 42 -9.73 7.97 -7.45
CA LYS A 42 -10.13 7.43 -8.76
C LYS A 42 -9.96 5.92 -8.84
N PHE A 43 -10.89 5.27 -9.53
CA PHE A 43 -10.86 3.82 -9.78
C PHE A 43 -10.36 3.51 -11.20
N TYR A 44 -9.56 2.46 -11.31
CA TYR A 44 -9.01 1.97 -12.56
C TYR A 44 -9.25 0.47 -12.68
N ARG A 45 -9.74 0.05 -13.84
CA ARG A 45 -9.76 -1.36 -14.25
C ARG A 45 -8.61 -1.55 -15.22
N LEU A 46 -7.64 -2.36 -14.82
CA LEU A 46 -6.47 -2.67 -15.61
C LEU A 46 -6.65 -4.03 -16.26
N LYS A 47 -6.11 -4.16 -17.46
CA LYS A 47 -6.06 -5.41 -18.20
C LYS A 47 -4.62 -5.62 -18.61
N ASP A 48 -4.00 -6.66 -18.07
CA ASP A 48 -2.67 -7.07 -18.50
C ASP A 48 -2.75 -7.57 -19.95
N ALA A 49 -2.02 -6.93 -20.85
CA ALA A 49 -2.05 -7.28 -22.27
C ALA A 49 -1.47 -8.68 -22.55
N LYS A 50 -0.50 -9.13 -21.74
CA LYS A 50 0.18 -10.41 -21.90
C LYS A 50 -0.59 -11.55 -21.25
N THR A 51 -1.02 -11.36 -20.00
CA THR A 51 -1.67 -12.43 -19.22
C THR A 51 -3.19 -12.40 -19.32
N GLN A 52 -3.77 -11.34 -19.91
CA GLN A 52 -5.22 -11.08 -19.95
C GLN A 52 -5.89 -10.99 -18.56
N VAL A 53 -5.11 -11.00 -17.49
CA VAL A 53 -5.59 -10.86 -16.11
C VAL A 53 -6.19 -9.46 -15.94
N LYS A 54 -7.41 -9.42 -15.41
CA LYS A 54 -8.08 -8.17 -15.04
C LYS A 54 -7.76 -7.87 -13.58
N SER A 55 -7.27 -6.68 -13.31
CA SER A 55 -7.05 -6.18 -11.96
C SER A 55 -7.76 -4.85 -11.74
N VAL A 56 -8.02 -4.52 -10.48
CA VAL A 56 -8.63 -3.25 -10.10
C VAL A 56 -7.66 -2.52 -9.20
N CYS A 57 -7.50 -1.22 -9.43
CA CYS A 57 -6.67 -0.34 -8.64
C CYS A 57 -7.44 0.93 -8.27
N THR A 58 -7.10 1.49 -7.12
CA THR A 58 -7.62 2.79 -6.66
C THR A 58 -6.46 3.74 -6.48
N LEU A 59 -6.51 4.90 -7.14
CA LEU A 59 -5.63 6.03 -6.85
C LEU A 59 -6.11 6.69 -5.57
N CYS A 60 -5.21 6.84 -4.61
CA CYS A 60 -5.51 7.43 -3.31
C CYS A 60 -4.60 8.62 -3.04
N ARG A 61 -5.16 9.66 -2.40
CA ARG A 61 -4.37 10.66 -1.69
C ARG A 61 -4.16 10.15 -0.27
N VAL A 62 -2.92 10.16 0.22
CA VAL A 62 -2.58 9.73 1.58
C VAL A 62 -1.93 10.88 2.32
N VAL A 63 -2.40 11.15 3.53
CA VAL A 63 -1.81 12.10 4.47
C VAL A 63 -1.33 11.32 5.68
N ILE A 64 -0.04 11.42 5.97
CA ILE A 64 0.54 10.78 7.15
C ILE A 64 0.47 11.73 8.35
N ILE A 65 0.01 11.23 9.49
CA ILE A 65 0.03 11.98 10.76
C ILE A 65 1.34 11.71 11.51
N THR A 66 1.91 10.52 11.30
CA THR A 66 3.22 10.10 11.82
C THR A 66 4.12 9.67 10.66
N GLY A 67 5.44 9.69 10.85
CA GLY A 67 6.42 9.33 9.81
C GLY A 67 7.22 8.07 10.10
N ARG A 68 6.57 6.90 10.26
CA ARG A 68 7.30 5.63 10.44
C ARG A 68 7.86 5.12 9.11
N THR A 69 8.97 4.40 9.16
CA THR A 69 9.59 3.79 7.97
C THR A 69 8.57 2.91 7.25
N HIS A 70 8.42 3.09 5.93
CA HIS A 70 7.45 2.38 5.09
C HIS A 70 5.98 2.42 5.56
N GLN A 71 5.58 3.36 6.43
CA GLN A 71 4.26 3.39 7.06
C GLN A 71 3.10 3.21 6.09
N ILE A 72 3.06 3.98 5.00
CA ILE A 72 2.00 3.89 3.99
C ILE A 72 1.94 2.48 3.40
N ARG A 73 3.10 1.91 3.05
CA ARG A 73 3.18 0.60 2.39
C ARG A 73 2.63 -0.52 3.28
N VAL A 74 3.03 -0.53 4.55
CA VAL A 74 2.58 -1.50 5.56
C VAL A 74 1.11 -1.32 5.89
N HIS A 75 0.66 -0.08 6.14
CA HIS A 75 -0.74 0.21 6.44
C HIS A 75 -1.66 -0.24 5.31
N MET A 76 -1.33 0.12 4.06
CA MET A 76 -2.14 -0.24 2.90
C MET A 76 -2.14 -1.75 2.66
N MET A 77 -1.02 -2.46 2.90
CA MET A 77 -0.98 -3.92 2.88
C MET A 77 -1.86 -4.54 3.97
N ALA A 78 -1.78 -4.02 5.20
CA ALA A 78 -2.52 -4.54 6.35
C ALA A 78 -4.05 -4.46 6.19
N ILE A 79 -4.56 -3.44 5.47
CA ILE A 79 -5.98 -3.32 5.15
C ILE A 79 -6.39 -4.07 3.86
N GLY A 80 -5.50 -4.88 3.28
CA GLY A 80 -5.77 -5.68 2.08
C GLY A 80 -5.68 -4.92 0.75
N HIS A 81 -5.14 -3.70 0.76
CA HIS A 81 -5.01 -2.83 -0.41
C HIS A 81 -3.56 -2.42 -0.71
N PRO A 82 -2.61 -3.38 -0.87
CA PRO A 82 -1.19 -3.07 -0.99
C PRO A 82 -0.87 -2.12 -2.13
N VAL A 83 0.22 -1.37 -1.97
CA VAL A 83 0.72 -0.44 -3.00
C VAL A 83 1.09 -1.22 -4.26
N VAL A 84 0.76 -0.65 -5.42
CA VAL A 84 1.08 -1.22 -6.74
C VAL A 84 2.60 -1.24 -6.95
N ALA A 85 3.11 -2.31 -7.54
CA ALA A 85 4.54 -2.52 -7.79
C ALA A 85 5.41 -2.39 -6.51
N ASP A 86 4.85 -2.78 -5.37
CA ASP A 86 5.57 -2.89 -4.10
C ASP A 86 6.16 -4.30 -3.94
N ASN A 87 7.40 -4.48 -4.37
CA ASN A 87 8.07 -5.79 -4.31
C ASN A 87 8.37 -6.29 -2.88
N LYS A 88 8.37 -5.41 -1.87
CA LYS A 88 8.70 -5.77 -0.49
C LYS A 88 7.48 -6.23 0.29
N TYR A 89 6.34 -5.58 0.07
CA TYR A 89 5.11 -5.85 0.82
C TYR A 89 4.04 -6.55 0.00
N ASN A 90 4.26 -6.74 -1.31
CA ASN A 90 3.24 -7.24 -2.22
C ASN A 90 3.78 -8.19 -3.30
N GLU A 91 4.44 -9.27 -2.87
CA GLU A 91 5.06 -10.26 -3.76
C GLU A 91 4.06 -10.92 -4.74
N LYS A 92 2.78 -11.03 -4.36
CA LYS A 92 1.72 -11.64 -5.17
C LYS A 92 1.41 -10.88 -6.46
N HIS A 93 1.89 -9.64 -6.60
CA HIS A 93 1.60 -8.78 -7.75
C HIS A 93 2.87 -8.40 -8.53
N SER A 94 3.81 -9.35 -8.67
CA SER A 94 5.00 -9.18 -9.50
C SER A 94 4.69 -8.80 -10.96
N SER A 95 3.50 -9.14 -11.47
CA SER A 95 3.02 -8.73 -12.80
C SER A 95 2.83 -7.22 -12.95
N ASP A 96 2.67 -6.47 -11.85
CA ASP A 96 2.59 -5.00 -11.88
C ASP A 96 3.81 -4.38 -12.55
N LEU A 97 4.99 -5.00 -12.39
CA LEU A 97 6.26 -4.51 -12.94
C LEU A 97 6.26 -4.45 -14.47
N SER A 98 5.35 -5.16 -15.14
CA SER A 98 5.20 -5.12 -16.60
C SER A 98 4.71 -3.75 -17.13
N TRP A 99 3.97 -3.00 -16.31
CA TRP A 99 3.38 -1.70 -16.70
C TRP A 99 3.74 -0.58 -15.71
N CYS A 100 4.18 -0.91 -14.50
CA CYS A 100 4.58 0.00 -13.45
C CYS A 100 5.99 -0.36 -12.95
N PRO A 101 7.07 0.24 -13.49
CA PRO A 101 8.44 -0.21 -13.24
C PRO A 101 8.98 0.14 -11.84
N ARG A 102 8.20 0.84 -11.02
CA ARG A 102 8.57 1.31 -9.68
C ARG A 102 7.36 1.27 -8.78
N THR A 103 7.59 1.24 -7.47
CA THR A 103 6.51 1.40 -6.49
C THR A 103 5.68 2.66 -6.79
N PHE A 104 4.37 2.47 -6.93
CA PHE A 104 3.42 3.54 -7.26
C PHE A 104 3.08 4.36 -6.00
N LEU A 105 4.09 5.07 -5.50
CA LEU A 105 4.00 5.98 -4.37
C LEU A 105 4.83 7.24 -4.70
N HIS A 106 4.29 8.40 -4.41
CA HIS A 106 4.90 9.70 -4.70
C HIS A 106 4.56 10.70 -3.59
N ALA A 107 5.43 11.69 -3.40
CA ALA A 107 5.31 12.76 -2.42
C ALA A 107 5.35 14.11 -3.15
#